data_AF-A0A7C8EJQ7-F1
#
_entry.id   AF-A0A7C8EJQ7-F1
#
_cell.length_a   1.000
_cell.length_b   1.000
_cell.length_c   1.000
_cell.angle_alpha   90.00
_cell.angle_beta   90.00
_cell.angle_gamma   90.00
#
_symmetry.space_group_name_H-M   'P 1'
#
loop_
_entity.id
_entity.type
_entity.pdbx_description
1 polymer ?
#
loop_
_entity_poly.entity_id
_entity_poly.type
_entity_poly.pdbx_seq_one_letter_code
_entity_poly.pdbx_strand_id
1 'polypeptide(L)' 'MTKKALALLPQRLLGTGAQIIGTVHDEIILEVSDGLAEEAAVILKETMIQAGKTYLGKVPVEVEVAIGETWSEK' A
#
# COMPACT_ATOMS: atom_id res chain seq x y z
N MET A 1 11.25 4.52 -4.15
CA MET A 1 9.78 4.76 -4.25
C MET A 1 9.06 4.23 -3.01
N THR A 2 9.33 2.99 -2.58
CA THR A 2 8.72 2.37 -1.37
C THR A 2 8.80 3.22 -0.11
N LYS A 3 9.98 3.75 0.23
CA LYS A 3 10.15 4.64 1.40
C LYS A 3 9.27 5.90 1.35
N LYS A 4 9.01 6.43 0.14
CA LYS A 4 8.11 7.58 -0.03
C LYS A 4 6.65 7.17 0.20
N ALA A 5 6.24 6.00 -0.26
CA ALA A 5 4.91 5.46 0.04
C ALA A 5 4.74 5.23 1.55
N LEU A 6 5.71 4.59 2.21
CA LEU A 6 5.73 4.38 3.66
C LEU A 6 5.66 5.69 4.46
N ALA A 7 6.24 6.78 3.96
CA ALA A 7 6.13 8.08 4.61
C ALA A 7 4.74 8.73 4.47
N LEU A 8 3.98 8.38 3.42
CA LEU A 8 2.65 8.94 3.14
C LEU A 8 1.52 8.13 3.78
N LEU A 9 1.67 6.80 3.83
CA LEU A 9 0.64 5.88 4.33
C LEU A 9 0.13 6.19 5.74
N PRO A 10 0.95 6.54 6.75
CA PRO A 10 0.45 6.79 8.09
C PRO A 10 -0.63 7.87 8.17
N GLN A 11 -0.51 8.93 7.36
CA GLN A 11 -1.54 9.97 7.29
C GLN A 11 -2.75 9.53 6.47
N ARG A 12 -2.54 8.74 5.41
CA ARG A 12 -3.63 8.29 4.53
C ARG A 12 -4.49 7.18 5.11
N LEU A 13 -3.93 6.37 6.02
CA LEU A 13 -4.64 5.28 6.72
C LEU A 13 -5.34 5.77 8.00
N LEU A 14 -5.29 7.07 8.33
CA LEU A 14 -6.02 7.61 9.47
C LEU A 14 -7.53 7.35 9.30
N GLY A 15 -8.13 6.71 10.28
CA GLY A 15 -9.56 6.38 10.28
C GLY A 15 -9.89 4.99 9.74
N THR A 16 -8.98 4.31 9.04
CA THR A 16 -9.22 2.94 8.52
C THR A 16 -8.86 1.85 9.53
N GLY A 17 -8.09 2.18 10.57
CA GLY A 17 -7.57 1.19 11.52
C GLY A 17 -6.49 0.27 10.94
N ALA A 18 -6.11 0.44 9.68
CA ALA A 18 -5.06 -0.36 9.04
C ALA A 18 -3.68 -0.05 9.64
N GLN A 19 -2.85 -1.09 9.79
CA GLN A 19 -1.50 -1.00 10.32
C GLN A 19 -0.48 -1.50 9.30
N ILE A 20 0.66 -0.82 9.19
CA ILE A 20 1.78 -1.29 8.37
C ILE A 20 2.55 -2.32 9.21
N ILE A 21 2.48 -3.59 8.82
CA ILE A 21 3.12 -4.69 9.56
C ILE A 21 4.47 -5.12 8.97
N GLY A 22 4.73 -4.77 7.71
CA GLY A 22 5.98 -5.16 7.06
C GLY A 22 6.22 -4.47 5.72
N THR A 23 7.47 -4.54 5.29
CA THR A 23 7.87 -4.18 3.92
C THR A 23 9.00 -5.08 3.46
N VAL A 24 8.88 -5.58 2.23
CA VAL A 24 9.86 -6.46 1.61
C VAL A 24 10.16 -5.89 0.23
N HIS A 25 11.30 -5.21 0.09
CA HIS A 25 11.68 -4.50 -1.13
C HIS A 25 10.65 -3.44 -1.58
N ASP A 26 9.81 -3.74 -2.56
CA ASP A 26 8.73 -2.91 -3.10
C ASP A 26 7.34 -3.32 -2.61
N GLU A 27 7.25 -4.43 -1.88
CA GLU A 27 6.06 -4.87 -1.19
C GLU A 27 5.87 -4.15 0.16
N ILE A 28 4.63 -3.74 0.42
CA ILE A 28 4.16 -3.21 1.70
C ILE A 28 2.99 -4.07 2.14
N ILE A 29 3.02 -4.51 3.39
CA ILE A 29 2.01 -5.38 3.98
C ILE A 29 1.21 -4.57 5.00
N LEU A 30 -0.11 -4.58 4.85
CA LEU A 30 -1.04 -3.96 5.77
C LEU A 30 -1.89 -5.03 6.46
N GLU A 31 -2.18 -4.82 7.74
CA GLU A 31 -3.18 -5.57 8.50
C GLU A 31 -4.36 -4.65 8.80
N VAL A 32 -5.58 -5.10 8.58
CA VAL A 32 -6.80 -4.32 8.79
C VAL A 32 -7.99 -5.26 9.02
N SER A 33 -9.05 -4.78 9.67
CA SER A 33 -10.31 -5.53 9.78
C SER A 33 -10.95 -5.77 8.41
N ASP A 34 -11.54 -6.95 8.21
CA ASP A 34 -12.09 -7.41 6.93
C ASP A 34 -13.02 -6.39 6.24
N GLY A 35 -13.88 -5.72 7.02
CA GLY A 35 -14.82 -4.72 6.50
C GLY A 35 -14.17 -3.47 5.88
N LEU A 36 -12.88 -3.26 6.11
CA LEU A 36 -12.09 -2.13 5.60
C LEU A 36 -10.94 -2.57 4.68
N ALA A 37 -10.85 -3.86 4.35
CA ALA A 37 -9.76 -4.41 3.54
C ALA A 37 -9.69 -3.78 2.14
N GLU A 38 -10.83 -3.64 1.47
CA GLU A 38 -10.92 -3.02 0.14
C GLU A 38 -10.51 -1.53 0.17
N GLU A 39 -10.97 -0.79 1.19
CA GLU A 39 -10.59 0.62 1.34
C GLU A 39 -9.09 0.78 1.58
N ALA A 40 -8.52 -0.03 2.47
CA ALA A 40 -7.08 -0.03 2.73
C ALA A 40 -6.27 -0.42 1.47
N ALA A 41 -6.75 -1.38 0.68
CA ALA A 41 -6.14 -1.80 -0.57
C ALA A 41 -6.10 -0.67 -1.61
N VAL A 42 -7.21 0.08 -1.75
CA VAL A 42 -7.27 1.26 -2.63
C VAL A 42 -6.28 2.32 -2.17
N ILE A 43 -6.27 2.67 -0.87
CA ILE A 43 -5.34 3.66 -0.32
C ILE A 43 -3.89 3.25 -0.54
N LEU A 44 -3.56 1.96 -0.32
CA LEU A 44 -2.22 1.43 -0.55
C LEU A 44 -1.80 1.60 -2.01
N LYS A 45 -2.64 1.14 -2.94
CA LYS A 45 -2.39 1.20 -4.38
C LYS A 45 -2.14 2.62 -4.85
N GLU A 46 -3.05 3.53 -4.52
CA GLU A 46 -2.94 4.94 -4.92
C GLU A 46 -1.70 5.61 -4.34
N THR A 47 -1.39 5.34 -3.07
CA THR A 47 -0.22 5.90 -2.40
C THR A 47 1.08 5.42 -3.04
N MET A 48 1.17 4.14 -3.39
CA MET A 48 2.33 3.58 -4.08
C MET A 48 2.48 4.14 -5.49
N ILE A 49 1.40 4.26 -6.26
CA ILE A 49 1.41 4.88 -7.59
C ILE A 49 1.87 6.34 -7.51
N GLN A 50 1.32 7.11 -6.57
CA GLN A 50 1.70 8.51 -6.35
C GLN A 50 3.20 8.62 -5.98
N ALA A 51 3.68 7.77 -5.08
CA ALA A 51 5.07 7.73 -4.68
C ALA A 51 5.99 7.37 -5.85
N GLY A 52 5.57 6.47 -6.74
CA GLY A 52 6.32 6.10 -7.94
C GLY A 52 6.39 7.23 -8.95
N LYS A 53 5.25 7.88 -9.25
CA LYS A 53 5.14 9.00 -10.20
C LYS A 53 6.02 10.20 -9.81
N THR A 54 6.36 10.33 -8.53
CA THR A 54 7.30 11.37 -8.05
C THR A 54 8.70 11.22 -8.66
N TYR A 55 9.10 9.99 -9.02
CA TYR A 55 10.45 9.70 -9.54
C TYR A 55 10.42 9.19 -10.99
N LEU A 56 9.37 8.47 -11.38
CA LEU A 56 9.21 7.89 -12.71
C LEU A 56 8.33 8.80 -13.59
N GLY A 57 8.98 9.70 -14.33
CA GLY A 57 8.28 10.65 -15.21
C GLY A 57 8.01 10.17 -16.64
N LYS A 58 8.64 9.06 -17.07
CA LYS A 58 8.56 8.56 -18.47
C LYS A 58 8.00 7.14 -18.59
N VAL A 59 7.83 6.45 -17.47
CA VAL A 59 7.39 5.06 -17.43
C VAL A 59 6.17 4.99 -16.51
N PRO A 60 5.07 4.35 -16.92
CA PRO A 60 3.90 4.20 -16.06
C PRO A 60 4.25 3.40 -14.79
N VAL A 61 3.57 3.72 -13.69
CA VAL A 61 3.71 3.01 -12.42
C VAL A 61 2.49 2.12 -12.25
N GLU A 62 2.71 0.82 -12.18
CA GLU A 62 1.70 -0.19 -11.92
C GLU A 62 1.92 -0.78 -10.53
N VAL A 63 0.83 -1.07 -9.83
CA VAL A 63 0.84 -1.63 -8.48
C VAL A 63 -0.24 -2.69 -8.39
N GLU A 64 0.19 -3.89 -8.01
CA GLU A 64 -0.67 -5.03 -7.72
C GLU A 64 -0.96 -5.09 -6.22
N VAL A 65 -2.20 -5.39 -5.86
CA VAL A 65 -2.64 -5.54 -4.47
C VAL A 65 -3.48 -6.80 -4.38
N ALA A 66 -3.22 -7.59 -3.35
CA ALA A 66 -3.98 -8.77 -2.99
C ALA A 66 -4.46 -8.64 -1.54
N ILE A 67 -5.61 -9.22 -1.25
CA ILE A 67 -6.21 -9.31 0.09
C ILE A 67 -6.31 -10.79 0.41
N GLY A 68 -5.83 -11.20 1.59
CA GLY A 68 -5.85 -12.58 2.03
C GLY A 68 -5.65 -12.67 3.55
N GLU A 69 -6.00 -13.82 4.12
CA GLU A 69 -5.85 -14.07 5.55
C GLU A 69 -4.40 -14.41 5.93
N THR A 70 -3.65 -15.00 4.99
CA THR A 70 -2.23 -15.28 5.13
C THR A 70 -1.41 -14.63 4.04
N TRP A 71 -0.16 -14.31 4.36
CA TRP A 71 0.75 -13.69 3.41
C TRP A 71 1.09 -14.60 2.21
N SER A 72 0.99 -15.92 2.38
CA SER A 72 1.25 -16.90 1.31
C SER A 72 0.19 -16.97 0.22
N GLU A 73 -0.98 -16.35 0.41
CA GLU A 73 -2.07 -16.32 -0.56
C GLU A 73 -1.91 -15.24 -1.64
N LYS A 74 -0.73 -14.62 -1.67
CA LYS A 74 -0.37 -13.57 -2.62
C LYS A 74 0.03 -14.11 -4.00
#